data_AF-A0A4R7VAF5-F1
#
_entry.id   AF-A0A4R7VAF5-F1
#
_cell.length_a   1.000
_cell.length_b   1.000
_cell.length_c   1.000
_cell.angle_alpha   90.00
_cell.angle_beta   90.00
_cell.angle_gamma   90.00
#
_symmetry.space_group_name_H-M   'P 1'
#
loop_
_entity.id
_entity.type
_entity.pdbx_description
1 polymer ?
#
loop_
_entity_poly.entity_id
_entity_poly.type
_entity_poly.pdbx_seq_one_letter_code
_entity_poly.pdbx_strand_id
1 'polypeptide(L)'
;MLKVINYLARKFELVRSKKFDRLSSGHDKSPRVLILTEHLNATYYISFDIPFKELGRNGAINYSVVSQSKVSRKGVGVWKEWDAAFRPQIVIFTRYGLPYGTEILEYFREKKVPVVYHIDDNLLDIPASLGEVIGKSHGASDVIEARRYLLENCDLIYASTQYLAQHLQGLFPQQKIFSGMYAPYMVEHIRTERKPGNDQHIIGYMGSRGHQEDLDLVVPSLVRLLDDNASIRFEVFGSIKMPDELLRFGERVKAHEVCKDYVGFLNKLNTLGWDVGLAPLVDEKFNLCKAPTKFVEYTAAGIPVIASDIQVYSPFAIPGCAVLVQDEWYSAIDALLKDSGLRASMVKNAHEYCVSNFSEKRLQDQLVTLINGLI
;
A
#
# COMPACT_ATOMS: atom_id res chain seq x y z
N MET A 1 -0.52 42.94 -22.66
CA MET A 1 -0.69 42.79 -21.19
C MET A 1 -1.09 41.37 -20.80
N LEU A 2 -2.23 40.83 -21.27
CA LEU A 2 -2.69 39.46 -20.96
C LEU A 2 -1.69 38.33 -21.29
N LYS A 3 -1.00 38.42 -22.44
CA LYS A 3 0.03 37.43 -22.84
C LYS A 3 1.27 37.43 -21.91
N VAL A 4 1.64 38.59 -21.37
CA VAL A 4 2.78 38.73 -20.44
C VAL A 4 2.40 38.20 -19.06
N ILE A 5 1.17 38.48 -18.60
CA ILE A 5 0.60 37.95 -17.35
C ILE A 5 0.54 36.41 -17.42
N ASN A 6 0.01 35.84 -18.51
CA ASN A 6 -0.06 34.38 -18.68
C ASN A 6 1.31 33.72 -18.81
N TYR A 7 2.29 34.39 -19.44
CA TYR A 7 3.66 33.90 -19.53
C TYR A 7 4.36 33.91 -18.17
N LEU A 8 4.21 34.99 -17.39
CA LEU A 8 4.74 35.07 -16.04
C LEU A 8 4.06 34.04 -15.13
N ALA A 9 2.73 33.90 -15.17
CA ALA A 9 2.00 32.89 -14.41
C ALA A 9 2.50 31.46 -14.72
N ARG A 10 2.65 31.10 -16.01
CA ARG A 10 3.21 29.82 -16.43
C ARG A 10 4.67 29.62 -15.97
N LYS A 11 5.50 30.65 -16.05
CA LYS A 11 6.90 30.59 -15.58
C LYS A 11 6.96 30.42 -14.05
N PHE A 12 6.07 31.09 -13.32
CA PHE A 12 5.91 30.92 -11.87
C PHE A 12 5.44 29.52 -11.51
N GLU A 13 4.44 28.97 -12.22
CA GLU A 13 4.00 27.57 -12.05
C GLU A 13 5.11 26.57 -12.35
N LEU A 14 5.90 26.78 -13.41
CA LEU A 14 7.00 25.89 -13.79
C LEU A 14 8.17 25.92 -12.77
N VAL A 15 8.44 27.09 -12.17
CA VAL A 15 9.43 27.22 -11.10
C VAL A 15 8.90 26.57 -9.81
N ARG A 16 7.61 26.74 -9.52
CA ARG A 16 6.93 26.14 -8.35
C ARG A 16 6.90 24.61 -8.47
N SER A 17 6.64 24.05 -9.65
CA SER A 17 6.60 22.60 -9.87
C SER A 17 7.97 21.94 -9.66
N LYS A 18 9.08 22.60 -10.02
CA LYS A 18 10.44 22.07 -9.80
C LYS A 18 10.82 21.94 -8.32
N LYS A 19 10.14 22.66 -7.41
CA LYS A 19 10.40 22.59 -5.96
C LYS A 19 9.89 21.30 -5.33
N PHE A 20 8.88 20.68 -5.94
CA PHE A 20 8.21 19.49 -5.44
C PHE A 20 8.51 18.29 -6.32
N ASP A 21 8.18 17.09 -5.86
CA ASP A 21 8.09 15.91 -6.71
C ASP A 21 6.75 15.88 -7.43
N ARG A 22 5.67 16.36 -6.78
CA ARG A 22 4.35 16.58 -7.37
C ARG A 22 3.72 17.86 -6.83
N LEU A 23 2.94 18.53 -7.67
CA LEU A 23 2.16 19.70 -7.29
C LEU A 23 0.82 19.68 -8.04
N SER A 24 -0.27 19.72 -7.27
CA SER A 24 -1.61 20.03 -7.74
C SER A 24 -2.09 21.26 -6.98
N SER A 25 -2.33 22.35 -7.72
CA SER A 25 -2.74 23.63 -7.15
C SER A 25 -3.60 24.40 -8.13
N GLY A 26 -4.39 25.36 -7.63
CA GLY A 26 -5.20 26.25 -8.46
C GLY A 26 -6.58 26.55 -7.88
N HIS A 27 -6.92 25.95 -6.74
CA HIS A 27 -8.19 26.15 -6.05
C HIS A 27 -7.96 26.98 -4.78
N ASP A 28 -8.09 28.31 -4.89
CA ASP A 28 -7.65 29.24 -3.83
C ASP A 28 -8.29 28.99 -2.45
N LYS A 29 -9.52 28.48 -2.41
CA LYS A 29 -10.26 28.20 -1.18
C LYS A 29 -10.02 26.81 -0.61
N SER A 30 -9.37 25.92 -1.35
CA SER A 30 -9.25 24.52 -0.95
C SER A 30 -8.04 24.30 -0.03
N PRO A 31 -8.14 23.37 0.93
CA PRO A 31 -7.05 23.05 1.85
C PRO A 31 -5.75 22.73 1.11
N ARG A 32 -4.61 23.15 1.67
CA ARG A 32 -3.27 22.90 1.10
C ARG A 32 -2.52 21.86 1.92
N VAL A 33 -2.35 20.67 1.36
CA VAL A 33 -1.72 19.52 2.05
C VAL A 33 -0.33 19.27 1.49
N LEU A 34 0.70 19.35 2.34
CA LEU A 34 2.07 18.98 1.98
C LEU A 34 2.38 17.57 2.48
N ILE A 35 2.75 16.65 1.60
CA ILE A 35 3.13 15.28 1.95
C ILE A 35 4.65 15.13 1.90
N LEU A 36 5.24 14.68 3.01
CA LEU A 36 6.60 14.16 3.08
C LEU A 36 6.56 12.63 3.07
N THR A 37 7.08 12.02 2.01
CA THR A 37 7.11 10.56 1.86
C THR A 37 8.53 10.03 1.86
N GLU A 38 8.76 8.89 2.52
CA GLU A 38 10.04 8.18 2.45
C GLU A 38 10.39 7.88 0.98
N HIS A 39 9.46 7.26 0.25
CA HIS A 39 9.63 6.89 -1.15
C HIS A 39 8.36 7.17 -1.98
N LEU A 40 8.55 7.41 -3.28
CA LEU A 40 7.44 7.44 -4.25
C LEU A 40 7.16 6.00 -4.73
N ASN A 41 6.61 5.18 -3.84
CA ASN A 41 6.38 3.74 -4.02
C ASN A 41 4.90 3.37 -3.83
N ALA A 42 4.58 2.07 -3.86
CA ALA A 42 3.23 1.55 -3.72
C ALA A 42 2.46 2.16 -2.54
N THR A 43 3.05 2.19 -1.33
CA THR A 43 2.41 2.82 -0.15
C THR A 43 1.99 4.26 -0.42
N TYR A 44 2.89 5.11 -0.94
CA TYR A 44 2.54 6.48 -1.28
C TYR A 44 1.43 6.55 -2.34
N TYR A 45 1.52 5.70 -3.38
CA TYR A 45 0.57 5.70 -4.47
C TYR A 45 -0.84 5.39 -3.99
N ILE A 46 -0.99 4.32 -3.22
CA ILE A 46 -2.29 3.80 -2.81
C ILE A 46 -2.88 4.55 -1.61
N SER A 47 -2.04 5.15 -0.77
CA SER A 47 -2.51 5.92 0.39
C SER A 47 -2.90 7.35 0.00
N PHE A 48 -2.16 7.96 -0.92
CA PHE A 48 -2.29 9.39 -1.21
C PHE A 48 -2.38 9.70 -2.70
N ASP A 49 -1.48 9.22 -3.56
CA ASP A 49 -1.44 9.71 -4.95
C ASP A 49 -2.75 9.48 -5.71
N ILE A 50 -3.26 8.25 -5.68
CA ILE A 50 -4.48 7.85 -6.38
C ILE A 50 -5.68 8.66 -5.86
N PRO A 51 -6.03 8.63 -4.56
CA PRO A 51 -7.18 9.39 -4.06
C PRO A 51 -6.97 10.92 -4.18
N PHE A 52 -5.76 11.44 -3.96
CA PHE A 52 -5.51 12.88 -4.02
C PHE A 52 -5.53 13.42 -5.45
N LYS A 53 -5.18 12.63 -6.47
CA LYS A 53 -5.34 13.05 -7.87
C LYS A 53 -6.79 13.39 -8.20
N GLU A 54 -7.73 12.58 -7.74
CA GLU A 54 -9.16 12.84 -7.97
C GLU A 54 -9.65 14.03 -7.14
N LEU A 55 -9.29 14.08 -5.84
CA LEU A 55 -9.60 15.20 -4.96
C LEU A 55 -8.97 16.53 -5.41
N GLY A 56 -7.81 16.49 -6.05
CA GLY A 56 -7.19 17.66 -6.66
C GLY A 56 -7.93 18.08 -7.92
N ARG A 57 -8.33 17.14 -8.77
CA ARG A 57 -9.06 17.41 -10.03
C ARG A 57 -10.43 18.05 -9.76
N ASN A 58 -11.15 17.57 -8.74
CA ASN A 58 -12.46 18.10 -8.39
C ASN A 58 -12.39 19.36 -7.50
N GLY A 59 -11.19 19.81 -7.14
CA GLY A 59 -10.94 21.00 -6.34
C GLY A 59 -11.24 20.85 -4.85
N ALA A 60 -11.40 19.63 -4.32
CA ALA A 60 -11.55 19.41 -2.89
C ALA A 60 -10.27 19.76 -2.11
N ILE A 61 -9.09 19.58 -2.70
CA ILE A 61 -7.80 19.92 -2.07
C ILE A 61 -6.82 20.51 -3.09
N ASN A 62 -5.81 21.21 -2.60
CA ASN A 62 -4.54 21.37 -3.29
C ASN A 62 -3.52 20.51 -2.54
N TYR A 63 -2.61 19.83 -3.24
CA TYR A 63 -1.58 19.03 -2.60
C TYR A 63 -0.21 19.14 -3.27
N SER A 64 0.81 18.90 -2.46
CA SER A 64 2.20 18.90 -2.87
C SER A 64 2.91 17.71 -2.23
N VAL A 65 3.88 17.11 -2.93
CA VAL A 65 4.63 15.96 -2.41
C VAL A 65 6.12 16.20 -2.52
N VAL A 66 6.84 15.85 -1.46
CA VAL A 66 8.30 15.83 -1.39
C VAL A 66 8.77 14.48 -0.84
N SER A 67 9.70 13.87 -1.54
CA SER A 67 10.31 12.60 -1.15
C SER A 67 11.55 12.82 -0.30
N GLN A 68 11.94 11.83 0.50
CA GLN A 68 13.23 11.79 1.19
C GLN A 68 14.39 12.12 0.23
N SER A 69 14.41 11.53 -0.96
CA SER A 69 15.43 11.80 -1.98
C SER A 69 15.52 13.27 -2.40
N LYS A 70 14.38 13.98 -2.40
CA LYS A 70 14.32 15.41 -2.70
C LYS A 70 14.87 16.22 -1.53
N VAL A 71 14.50 15.85 -0.29
CA VAL A 71 14.99 16.49 0.93
C VAL A 71 16.51 16.35 1.03
N SER A 72 17.03 15.12 0.88
CA SER A 72 18.47 14.84 0.92
C SER A 72 19.26 15.66 -0.12
N ARG A 73 18.75 15.77 -1.36
CA ARG A 73 19.42 16.54 -2.42
C ARG A 73 19.41 18.05 -2.19
N LYS A 74 18.38 18.57 -1.51
CA LYS A 74 18.22 20.01 -1.27
C LYS A 74 18.90 20.47 0.02
N GLY A 75 19.02 19.59 1.00
CA GLY A 75 19.70 19.87 2.26
C GLY A 75 18.83 20.59 3.28
N VAL A 76 19.47 20.94 4.40
CA VAL A 76 18.84 21.54 5.57
C VAL A 76 18.10 22.84 5.24
N GLY A 77 16.94 23.05 5.87
CA GLY A 77 16.15 24.28 5.74
C GLY A 77 15.30 24.39 4.47
N VAL A 78 15.38 23.44 3.53
CA VAL A 78 14.60 23.47 2.29
C VAL A 78 13.09 23.59 2.52
N TRP A 79 12.58 23.07 3.64
CA TRP A 79 11.16 23.17 3.99
C TRP A 79 10.66 24.61 4.11
N LYS A 80 11.53 25.58 4.40
CA LYS A 80 11.19 27.02 4.38
C LYS A 80 10.80 27.48 2.99
N GLU A 81 11.44 26.95 1.95
CA GLU A 81 11.08 27.26 0.57
C GLU A 81 9.75 26.64 0.16
N TRP A 82 9.45 25.43 0.64
CA TRP A 82 8.18 24.75 0.40
C TRP A 82 7.04 25.47 1.09
N ASP A 83 7.23 25.88 2.33
CA ASP A 83 6.27 26.69 3.06
C ASP A 83 6.02 28.03 2.36
N ALA A 84 7.06 28.78 2.01
CA ALA A 84 6.90 30.04 1.29
C ALA A 84 6.18 29.86 -0.06
N ALA A 85 6.47 28.77 -0.78
CA ALA A 85 5.91 28.51 -2.09
C ALA A 85 4.49 27.91 -2.05
N PHE A 86 4.15 27.08 -1.07
CA PHE A 86 2.91 26.32 -1.04
C PHE A 86 1.97 26.73 0.10
N ARG A 87 2.49 27.27 1.21
CA ARG A 87 1.75 27.68 2.40
C ARG A 87 0.81 26.58 2.89
N PRO A 88 1.34 25.39 3.22
CA PRO A 88 0.53 24.27 3.66
C PRO A 88 -0.28 24.65 4.90
N GLN A 89 -1.51 24.15 4.94
CA GLN A 89 -2.37 24.19 6.12
C GLN A 89 -2.31 22.87 6.90
N ILE A 90 -1.83 21.80 6.27
CA ILE A 90 -1.57 20.51 6.90
C ILE A 90 -0.28 19.94 6.30
N VAL A 91 0.51 19.28 7.14
CA VAL A 91 1.66 18.48 6.71
C VAL A 91 1.44 17.02 7.07
N ILE A 92 1.64 16.10 6.12
CA ILE A 92 1.51 14.66 6.33
C ILE A 92 2.87 14.01 6.10
N PHE A 93 3.42 13.37 7.13
CA PHE A 93 4.56 12.47 7.00
C PHE A 93 4.01 11.07 6.72
N THR A 94 4.54 10.35 5.72
CA THR A 94 4.17 8.96 5.45
C THR A 94 5.42 8.08 5.42
N ARG A 95 5.56 7.21 6.44
CA ARG A 95 6.77 6.39 6.72
C ARG A 95 8.08 7.16 6.90
N TYR A 96 8.05 8.49 6.73
CA TYR A 96 9.21 9.35 6.66
C TYR A 96 9.86 9.52 8.03
N GLY A 97 11.19 9.39 8.10
CA GLY A 97 11.96 9.69 9.32
C GLY A 97 13.10 10.68 9.04
N LEU A 98 14.01 10.29 8.15
CA LEU A 98 15.22 11.05 7.84
C LEU A 98 15.29 11.44 6.36
N PRO A 99 16.12 12.42 5.99
CA PRO A 99 16.83 13.35 6.89
C PRO A 99 15.93 14.50 7.36
N TYR A 100 16.29 15.11 8.49
CA TYR A 100 15.65 16.32 9.03
C TYR A 100 14.17 16.20 9.43
N GLY A 101 13.64 14.99 9.64
CA GLY A 101 12.22 14.83 9.96
C GLY A 101 11.81 15.61 11.22
N THR A 102 12.63 15.51 12.27
CA THR A 102 12.46 16.25 13.54
C THR A 102 12.41 17.75 13.32
N GLU A 103 13.37 18.31 12.58
CA GLU A 103 13.47 19.74 12.32
C GLU A 103 12.33 20.25 11.43
N ILE A 104 11.85 19.43 10.48
CA ILE A 104 10.69 19.76 9.66
C ILE A 104 9.42 19.76 10.52
N LEU A 105 9.24 18.77 11.40
CA LEU A 105 8.12 18.71 12.34
C LEU A 105 8.10 19.95 13.24
N GLU A 106 9.21 20.26 13.91
CA GLU A 106 9.34 21.41 14.82
C GLU A 106 9.01 22.72 14.11
N TYR A 107 9.54 22.92 12.90
CA TYR A 107 9.26 24.12 12.11
C TYR A 107 7.76 24.33 11.83
N PHE A 108 7.03 23.28 11.46
CA PHE A 108 5.60 23.41 11.18
C PHE A 108 4.75 23.52 12.46
N ARG A 109 5.17 22.86 13.55
CA ARG A 109 4.55 23.03 14.88
C ARG A 109 4.68 24.46 15.39
N GLU A 110 5.86 25.08 15.30
CA GLU A 110 6.08 26.48 15.67
C GLU A 110 5.16 27.44 14.89
N LYS A 111 4.85 27.10 13.64
CA LYS A 111 3.92 27.83 12.77
C LYS A 111 2.45 27.50 13.01
N LYS A 112 2.14 26.59 13.94
CA LYS A 112 0.78 26.09 14.20
C LYS A 112 0.14 25.47 12.96
N VAL A 113 0.95 24.85 12.11
CA VAL A 113 0.47 24.03 10.99
C VAL A 113 0.38 22.59 11.51
N PRO A 114 -0.81 21.98 11.56
CA PRO A 114 -0.97 20.62 12.06
C PRO A 114 -0.15 19.60 11.25
N VAL A 115 0.47 18.68 11.96
CA VAL A 115 1.30 17.60 11.40
C VAL A 115 0.67 16.25 11.69
N VAL A 116 0.42 15.48 10.64
CA VAL A 116 -0.09 14.10 10.68
C VAL A 116 1.05 13.14 10.37
N TYR A 117 1.13 12.03 11.09
CA TYR A 117 2.05 10.95 10.78
C TYR A 117 1.29 9.69 10.33
N HIS A 118 1.33 9.38 9.05
CA HIS A 118 0.79 8.17 8.44
C HIS A 118 1.79 7.00 8.50
N ILE A 119 1.30 5.85 8.96
CA ILE A 119 2.09 4.63 9.11
C ILE A 119 1.26 3.39 8.74
N ASP A 120 1.85 2.51 7.93
CA ASP A 120 1.19 1.35 7.34
C ASP A 120 1.63 -0.01 7.91
N ASP A 121 2.81 -0.08 8.50
CA ASP A 121 3.42 -1.26 9.14
C ASP A 121 3.98 -0.87 10.53
N ASN A 122 4.34 -1.85 11.38
CA ASN A 122 5.05 -1.56 12.62
C ASN A 122 6.53 -1.22 12.37
N LEU A 123 6.79 -0.04 11.78
CA LEU A 123 8.14 0.43 11.41
C LEU A 123 9.01 0.84 12.62
N LEU A 124 8.54 0.62 13.85
CA LEU A 124 9.29 0.80 15.08
C LEU A 124 9.91 -0.51 15.60
N ASP A 125 9.41 -1.66 15.13
CA ASP A 125 9.85 -2.99 15.56
C ASP A 125 9.82 -3.93 14.34
N ILE A 126 10.90 -3.89 13.56
CA ILE A 126 11.01 -4.58 12.27
C ILE A 126 11.71 -5.93 12.49
N PRO A 127 11.06 -7.07 12.20
CA PRO A 127 11.66 -8.38 12.34
C PRO A 127 12.91 -8.55 11.47
N ALA A 128 13.92 -9.23 11.99
CA ALA A 128 15.13 -9.57 11.25
C ALA A 128 14.84 -10.47 10.03
N SER A 129 13.76 -11.25 10.08
CA SER A 129 13.29 -12.13 9.01
C SER A 129 12.94 -11.40 7.71
N LEU A 130 12.58 -10.12 7.76
CA LEU A 130 12.33 -9.32 6.55
C LEU A 130 13.61 -9.06 5.73
N GLY A 131 14.77 -9.42 6.27
CA GLY A 131 16.05 -9.46 5.58
C GLY A 131 16.90 -8.20 5.79
N GLU A 132 18.21 -8.36 5.56
CA GLU A 132 19.23 -7.37 5.88
C GLU A 132 19.03 -6.02 5.17
N VAL A 133 18.50 -6.01 3.94
CA VAL A 133 18.23 -4.77 3.20
C VAL A 133 17.15 -3.94 3.88
N ILE A 134 16.07 -4.56 4.34
CA ILE A 134 14.97 -3.90 5.06
C ILE A 134 15.45 -3.47 6.45
N GLY A 135 16.24 -4.31 7.12
CA GLY A 135 16.85 -3.99 8.41
C GLY A 135 17.80 -2.78 8.33
N LYS A 136 18.65 -2.69 7.31
CA LYS A 136 19.57 -1.55 7.10
C LYS A 136 18.89 -0.27 6.66
N SER A 137 17.69 -0.35 6.06
CA SER A 137 16.94 0.83 5.65
C SER A 137 15.97 1.27 6.74
N HIS A 138 14.85 0.57 6.88
CA HIS A 138 13.78 0.96 7.77
C HIS A 138 14.08 0.63 9.24
N GLY A 139 14.94 -0.38 9.48
CA GLY A 139 15.30 -0.85 10.82
C GLY A 139 16.55 -0.19 11.41
N ALA A 140 17.16 0.78 10.70
CA ALA A 140 18.31 1.51 11.21
C ALA A 140 17.92 2.33 12.47
N SER A 141 18.79 2.34 13.48
CA SER A 141 18.46 2.90 14.80
C SER A 141 18.10 4.39 14.73
N ASP A 142 18.84 5.18 13.95
CA ASP A 142 18.59 6.60 13.72
C ASP A 142 17.25 6.85 13.01
N VAL A 143 16.89 6.00 12.05
CA VAL A 143 15.59 6.04 11.37
C VAL A 143 14.47 5.72 12.37
N ILE A 144 14.61 4.67 13.18
CA ILE A 144 13.61 4.29 14.20
C ILE A 144 13.45 5.41 15.24
N GLU A 145 14.55 5.98 15.73
CA GLU A 145 14.55 7.09 16.69
C GLU A 145 13.82 8.31 16.12
N ALA A 146 14.13 8.69 14.87
CA ALA A 146 13.45 9.78 14.19
C ALA A 146 11.94 9.50 14.05
N ARG A 147 11.55 8.29 13.65
CA ARG A 147 10.12 7.90 13.56
C ARG A 147 9.42 7.95 14.91
N ARG A 148 10.07 7.47 15.96
CA ARG A 148 9.53 7.50 17.33
C ARG A 148 9.28 8.93 17.77
N TYR A 149 10.25 9.82 17.58
CA TYR A 149 10.09 11.24 17.88
C TYR A 149 8.93 11.86 17.09
N LEU A 150 8.83 11.57 15.80
CA LEU A 150 7.76 12.08 14.94
C LEU A 150 6.36 11.57 15.36
N LEU A 151 6.22 10.29 15.70
CA LEU A 151 4.95 9.70 16.17
C LEU A 151 4.52 10.27 17.52
N GLU A 152 5.48 10.48 18.43
CA GLU A 152 5.22 11.03 19.76
C GLU A 152 4.84 12.52 19.72
N ASN A 153 5.35 13.27 18.75
CA ASN A 153 5.23 14.72 18.69
C ASN A 153 4.39 15.27 17.53
N CYS A 154 3.77 14.42 16.69
CA CYS A 154 2.79 14.87 15.70
C CYS A 154 1.46 15.26 16.39
N ASP A 155 0.54 15.89 15.65
CA ASP A 155 -0.79 16.24 16.15
C ASP A 155 -1.80 15.09 16.00
N LEU A 156 -1.51 14.14 15.10
CA LEU A 156 -2.33 12.97 14.83
C LEU A 156 -1.48 11.85 14.22
N ILE A 157 -1.58 10.63 14.77
CA ILE A 157 -1.14 9.42 14.09
C ILE A 157 -2.27 8.92 13.20
N TYR A 158 -1.99 8.64 11.94
CA TYR A 158 -2.90 8.00 11.00
C TYR A 158 -2.39 6.56 10.72
N ALA A 159 -2.99 5.58 11.39
CA ALA A 159 -2.65 4.17 11.23
C ALA A 159 -3.53 3.49 10.19
N SER A 160 -2.91 2.63 9.37
CA SER A 160 -3.53 1.87 8.29
C SER A 160 -4.58 0.84 8.71
N THR A 161 -4.51 0.36 9.95
CA THR A 161 -5.36 -0.71 10.46
C THR A 161 -5.71 -0.46 11.92
N GLN A 162 -6.83 -1.04 12.34
CA GLN A 162 -7.27 -0.95 13.73
C GLN A 162 -6.28 -1.63 14.69
N TYR A 163 -5.69 -2.76 14.28
CA TYR A 163 -4.68 -3.44 15.09
C TYR A 163 -3.43 -2.58 15.27
N LEU A 164 -2.92 -1.97 14.20
CA LEU A 164 -1.78 -1.05 14.28
C LEU A 164 -2.12 0.18 15.13
N ALA A 165 -3.33 0.73 15.00
CA ALA A 165 -3.79 1.84 15.83
C ALA A 165 -3.78 1.49 17.32
N GLN A 166 -4.30 0.32 17.70
CA GLN A 166 -4.31 -0.16 19.09
C GLN A 166 -2.88 -0.42 19.61
N HIS A 167 -2.03 -1.02 18.77
CA HIS A 167 -0.62 -1.24 19.10
C HIS A 167 0.10 0.09 19.38
N LEU A 168 -0.05 1.08 18.48
CA LEU A 168 0.54 2.41 18.64
C LEU A 168 -0.05 3.17 19.83
N GLN A 169 -1.33 3.00 20.15
CA GLN A 169 -1.94 3.59 21.35
C GLN A 169 -1.29 3.07 22.62
N GLY A 170 -0.92 1.79 22.66
CA GLY A 170 -0.17 1.20 23.77
C GLY A 170 1.24 1.76 23.93
N LEU A 171 1.90 2.09 22.81
CA LEU A 171 3.23 2.71 22.81
C LEU A 171 3.20 4.22 23.11
N PHE A 172 2.15 4.92 22.69
CA PHE A 172 1.97 6.37 22.86
C PHE A 172 0.61 6.68 23.49
N PRO A 173 0.41 6.44 24.81
CA PRO A 173 -0.91 6.52 25.46
C PRO A 173 -1.57 7.90 25.40
N GLN A 174 -0.79 8.97 25.27
CA GLN A 174 -1.30 10.35 25.19
C GLN A 174 -1.61 10.80 23.77
N GLN A 175 -1.25 10.00 22.76
CA GLN A 175 -1.32 10.43 21.39
C GLN A 175 -2.69 10.21 20.77
N LYS A 176 -3.13 11.15 19.92
CA LYS A 176 -4.34 11.00 19.11
C LYS A 176 -4.07 10.06 17.95
N ILE A 177 -4.93 9.06 17.78
CA ILE A 177 -4.80 8.08 16.71
C ILE A 177 -6.10 8.02 15.90
N PHE A 178 -5.96 8.16 14.60
CA PHE A 178 -6.98 7.88 13.61
C PHE A 178 -6.64 6.56 12.90
N SER A 179 -7.57 5.62 12.93
CA SER A 179 -7.49 4.33 12.23
C SER A 179 -8.30 4.43 10.95
N GLY A 180 -7.67 4.17 9.80
CA GLY A 180 -8.34 4.24 8.51
C GLY A 180 -7.62 3.43 7.44
N MET A 181 -8.33 3.10 6.37
CA MET A 181 -7.77 2.24 5.32
C MET A 181 -6.68 2.95 4.51
N TYR A 182 -5.71 2.18 4.03
CA TYR A 182 -4.85 2.51 2.89
C TYR A 182 -4.94 1.35 1.90
N ALA A 183 -4.79 1.59 0.59
CA ALA A 183 -5.10 0.64 -0.49
C ALA A 183 -6.60 0.55 -0.87
N PRO A 184 -7.06 1.41 -1.80
CA PRO A 184 -8.39 1.31 -2.35
C PRO A 184 -8.53 0.13 -3.31
N TYR A 185 -9.73 -0.39 -3.41
CA TYR A 185 -10.19 -1.30 -4.45
C TYR A 185 -10.32 -0.53 -5.78
N MET A 186 -9.51 -0.94 -6.76
CA MET A 186 -9.26 -0.19 -8.00
C MET A 186 -9.72 -0.93 -9.27
N VAL A 187 -10.83 -1.69 -9.19
CA VAL A 187 -11.32 -2.49 -10.33
C VAL A 187 -11.57 -1.65 -11.59
N GLU A 188 -12.01 -0.40 -11.44
CA GLU A 188 -12.28 0.49 -12.59
C GLU A 188 -11.01 0.88 -13.37
N HIS A 189 -9.82 0.70 -12.79
CA HIS A 189 -8.55 0.98 -13.44
C HIS A 189 -7.98 -0.25 -14.19
N ILE A 190 -8.62 -1.41 -14.06
CA ILE A 190 -8.23 -2.65 -14.74
C ILE A 190 -8.94 -2.74 -16.09
N ARG A 191 -8.13 -2.82 -17.16
CA ARG A 191 -8.60 -3.10 -18.51
C ARG A 191 -8.79 -4.60 -18.62
N THR A 192 -10.02 -5.05 -18.45
CA THR A 192 -10.35 -6.47 -18.54
C THR A 192 -10.06 -6.99 -19.95
N GLU A 193 -9.08 -7.88 -20.07
CA GLU A 193 -8.88 -8.67 -21.27
C GLU A 193 -9.63 -10.00 -21.12
N ARG A 194 -10.43 -10.37 -22.13
CA ARG A 194 -11.06 -11.70 -22.16
C ARG A 194 -9.95 -12.73 -22.26
N LYS A 195 -9.77 -13.54 -21.21
CA LYS A 195 -8.86 -14.67 -21.23
C LYS A 195 -9.42 -15.74 -22.16
N PRO A 196 -8.62 -16.28 -23.10
CA PRO A 196 -8.95 -17.57 -23.71
C PRO A 196 -9.11 -18.62 -22.61
N GLY A 197 -10.01 -19.59 -22.80
CA GLY A 197 -10.04 -20.75 -21.92
C GLY A 197 -8.67 -21.44 -21.94
N ASN A 198 -8.13 -21.74 -20.76
CA ASN A 198 -6.90 -22.50 -20.60
C ASN A 198 -7.24 -23.80 -19.87
N ASP A 199 -6.75 -24.93 -20.39
CA ASP A 199 -6.92 -26.25 -19.75
C ASP A 199 -5.97 -26.43 -18.54
N GLN A 200 -5.13 -25.43 -18.23
CA GLN A 200 -4.20 -25.45 -17.10
C GLN A 200 -4.76 -24.71 -15.89
N HIS A 201 -4.41 -25.21 -14.71
CA HIS A 201 -4.73 -24.59 -13.42
C HIS A 201 -3.54 -23.76 -12.93
N ILE A 202 -3.72 -22.45 -12.77
CA ILE A 202 -2.64 -21.55 -12.37
C ILE A 202 -2.87 -21.06 -10.93
N ILE A 203 -2.02 -21.50 -10.02
CA ILE A 203 -1.93 -20.97 -8.66
C ILE A 203 -0.91 -19.84 -8.68
N GLY A 204 -1.15 -18.74 -7.98
CA GLY A 204 -0.16 -17.68 -7.89
C GLY A 204 -0.04 -16.96 -6.57
N TYR A 205 1.15 -16.40 -6.37
CA TYR A 205 1.51 -15.60 -5.20
C TYR A 205 2.22 -14.33 -5.64
N MET A 206 1.80 -13.18 -5.10
CA MET A 206 2.49 -11.92 -5.35
C MET A 206 3.13 -11.40 -4.07
N GLY A 207 4.34 -10.87 -4.18
CA GLY A 207 5.06 -10.42 -3.01
C GLY A 207 6.38 -9.72 -3.30
N SER A 208 6.89 -9.06 -2.27
CA SER A 208 8.27 -8.60 -2.23
C SER A 208 9.16 -9.63 -1.52
N ARG A 209 10.48 -9.42 -1.56
CA ARG A 209 11.45 -10.28 -0.85
C ARG A 209 11.18 -10.44 0.65
N GLY A 210 10.57 -9.45 1.29
CA GLY A 210 10.24 -9.50 2.73
C GLY A 210 9.07 -10.40 3.08
N HIS A 211 8.51 -11.15 2.12
CA HIS A 211 7.40 -12.08 2.35
C HIS A 211 7.79 -13.54 2.07
N GLN A 212 9.08 -13.88 2.17
CA GLN A 212 9.52 -15.25 1.92
C GLN A 212 8.96 -16.22 2.95
N GLU A 213 9.09 -15.91 4.25
CA GLU A 213 8.55 -16.75 5.33
C GLU A 213 7.03 -16.94 5.23
N ASP A 214 6.31 -15.91 4.74
CA ASP A 214 4.89 -16.03 4.46
C ASP A 214 4.63 -17.08 3.36
N LEU A 215 5.37 -17.04 2.24
CA LEU A 215 5.20 -18.02 1.16
C LEU A 215 5.59 -19.43 1.60
N ASP A 216 6.61 -19.56 2.44
CA ASP A 216 7.15 -20.84 2.90
C ASP A 216 6.09 -21.69 3.64
N LEU A 217 5.08 -21.05 4.26
CA LEU A 217 3.91 -21.75 4.87
C LEU A 217 3.19 -22.67 3.88
N VAL A 218 3.18 -22.31 2.58
CA VAL A 218 2.39 -22.99 1.55
C VAL A 218 3.24 -23.91 0.67
N VAL A 219 4.56 -23.74 0.68
CA VAL A 219 5.51 -24.48 -0.18
C VAL A 219 5.33 -26.00 -0.10
N PRO A 220 5.21 -26.65 1.09
CA PRO A 220 5.01 -28.09 1.16
C PRO A 220 3.74 -28.56 0.43
N SER A 221 2.66 -27.79 0.52
CA SER A 221 1.40 -28.08 -0.17
C SER A 221 1.51 -27.88 -1.69
N LEU A 222 2.22 -26.83 -2.13
CA LEU A 222 2.49 -26.59 -3.55
C LEU A 222 3.31 -27.72 -4.16
N VAL A 223 4.38 -28.16 -3.50
CA VAL A 223 5.22 -29.29 -3.95
C VAL A 223 4.35 -30.52 -4.19
N ARG A 224 3.51 -30.87 -3.22
CA ARG A 224 2.62 -32.02 -3.33
C ARG A 224 1.61 -31.88 -4.47
N LEU A 225 0.95 -30.73 -4.61
CA LEU A 225 0.00 -30.48 -5.72
C LEU A 225 0.66 -30.62 -7.10
N LEU A 226 1.89 -30.10 -7.25
CA LEU A 226 2.66 -30.18 -8.50
C LEU A 226 3.17 -31.60 -8.78
N ASP A 227 3.39 -32.44 -7.78
CA ASP A 227 3.65 -33.87 -7.98
C ASP A 227 2.36 -34.62 -8.39
N ASP A 228 1.26 -34.36 -7.69
CA ASP A 228 0.00 -35.09 -7.85
C ASP A 228 -0.72 -34.77 -9.17
N ASN A 229 -0.48 -33.59 -9.76
CA ASN A 229 -1.13 -33.16 -11.00
C ASN A 229 -0.22 -32.35 -11.95
N ALA A 230 0.01 -32.90 -13.15
CA ALA A 230 0.82 -32.29 -14.19
C ALA A 230 0.18 -31.04 -14.84
N SER A 231 -1.13 -30.83 -14.72
CA SER A 231 -1.81 -29.64 -15.26
C SER A 231 -1.72 -28.41 -14.36
N ILE A 232 -1.26 -28.58 -13.11
CA ILE A 232 -1.07 -27.49 -12.15
C ILE A 232 0.24 -26.75 -12.47
N ARG A 233 0.15 -25.43 -12.41
CA ARG A 233 1.27 -24.48 -12.53
C ARG A 233 1.28 -23.56 -11.33
N PHE A 234 2.47 -23.12 -10.95
CA PHE A 234 2.64 -22.11 -9.91
C PHE A 234 3.41 -20.90 -10.41
N GLU A 235 2.91 -19.72 -10.12
CA GLU A 235 3.54 -18.48 -10.55
C GLU A 235 3.78 -17.53 -9.39
N VAL A 236 4.90 -16.82 -9.45
CA VAL A 236 5.17 -15.69 -8.56
C VAL A 236 5.19 -14.38 -9.32
N PHE A 237 4.71 -13.31 -8.70
CA PHE A 237 4.71 -11.96 -9.28
C PHE A 237 5.31 -10.94 -8.29
N GLY A 238 6.31 -10.18 -8.75
CA GLY A 238 6.95 -9.16 -7.92
C GLY A 238 8.46 -9.36 -7.78
N SER A 239 8.98 -9.04 -6.59
CA SER A 239 10.40 -9.27 -6.25
C SER A 239 10.63 -10.46 -5.33
N ILE A 240 9.56 -11.15 -4.92
CA ILE A 240 9.59 -12.45 -4.24
C ILE A 240 10.40 -13.46 -5.09
N LYS A 241 11.14 -14.33 -4.41
CA LYS A 241 11.89 -15.40 -5.07
C LYS A 241 11.00 -16.63 -5.23
N MET A 242 11.21 -17.39 -6.29
CA MET A 242 10.65 -18.74 -6.40
C MET A 242 11.34 -19.62 -5.33
N PRO A 243 10.58 -20.35 -4.48
CA PRO A 243 11.13 -21.33 -3.56
C PRO A 243 11.95 -22.40 -4.31
N ASP A 244 13.11 -22.77 -3.76
CA ASP A 244 14.06 -23.66 -4.44
C ASP A 244 13.46 -25.07 -4.67
N GLU A 245 12.61 -25.53 -3.74
CA GLU A 245 11.90 -26.80 -3.81
C GLU A 245 10.98 -26.91 -5.04
N LEU A 246 10.52 -25.77 -5.55
CA LEU A 246 9.62 -25.70 -6.69
C LEU A 246 10.36 -25.64 -8.03
N LEU A 247 11.67 -25.32 -8.04
CA LEU A 247 12.46 -25.18 -9.27
C LEU A 247 12.54 -26.48 -10.08
N ARG A 248 12.43 -27.65 -9.41
CA ARG A 248 12.45 -28.97 -10.08
C ARG A 248 11.28 -29.19 -11.05
N PHE A 249 10.24 -28.36 -10.98
CA PHE A 249 9.07 -28.47 -11.85
C PHE A 249 9.22 -27.74 -13.20
N GLY A 250 10.38 -27.13 -13.45
CA GLY A 250 10.75 -26.57 -14.76
C GLY A 250 9.73 -25.56 -15.29
N GLU A 251 9.23 -25.79 -16.50
CA GLU A 251 8.31 -24.86 -17.15
C GLU A 251 6.96 -24.68 -16.44
N ARG A 252 6.62 -25.51 -15.44
CA ARG A 252 5.39 -25.38 -14.65
C ARG A 252 5.49 -24.33 -13.55
N VAL A 253 6.68 -23.81 -13.28
CA VAL A 253 6.90 -22.71 -12.34
C VAL A 253 7.42 -21.48 -13.07
N LYS A 254 6.88 -20.30 -12.76
CA LYS A 254 7.26 -19.06 -13.46
C LYS A 254 7.31 -17.86 -12.53
N ALA A 255 8.32 -17.01 -12.71
CA ALA A 255 8.40 -15.71 -12.05
C ALA A 255 8.10 -14.60 -13.06
N HIS A 256 7.31 -13.61 -12.63
CA HIS A 256 6.98 -12.42 -13.40
C HIS A 256 7.49 -11.16 -12.69
N GLU A 257 8.11 -10.26 -13.44
CA GLU A 257 8.64 -9.01 -12.90
C GLU A 257 7.55 -7.94 -12.73
N VAL A 258 7.71 -7.11 -11.70
CA VAL A 258 6.79 -6.03 -11.35
C VAL A 258 6.82 -4.87 -12.35
N CYS A 259 5.65 -4.30 -12.66
CA CYS A 259 5.56 -3.01 -13.36
C CYS A 259 5.86 -1.84 -12.41
N LYS A 260 6.43 -0.74 -12.93
CA LYS A 260 6.78 0.43 -12.10
C LYS A 260 5.57 1.28 -11.70
N ASP A 261 4.52 1.29 -12.51
CA ASP A 261 3.28 2.00 -12.20
C ASP A 261 2.23 1.05 -11.60
N TYR A 262 1.47 1.55 -10.62
CA TYR A 262 0.58 0.71 -9.83
C TYR A 262 -0.63 0.21 -10.63
N VAL A 263 -1.16 1.02 -11.55
CA VAL A 263 -2.26 0.60 -12.44
C VAL A 263 -1.76 -0.48 -13.41
N GLY A 264 -0.57 -0.32 -13.99
CA GLY A 264 0.08 -1.32 -14.83
C GLY A 264 0.35 -2.63 -14.07
N PHE A 265 0.73 -2.55 -12.79
CA PHE A 265 0.83 -3.72 -11.91
C PHE A 265 -0.49 -4.48 -11.78
N LEU A 266 -1.60 -3.80 -11.52
CA LEU A 266 -2.94 -4.43 -11.42
C LEU A 266 -3.40 -5.02 -12.76
N ASN A 267 -3.16 -4.31 -13.86
CA ASN A 267 -3.46 -4.83 -15.20
C ASN A 267 -2.63 -6.08 -15.49
N LYS A 268 -1.33 -6.07 -15.17
CA LYS A 268 -0.46 -7.24 -15.32
C LYS A 268 -0.98 -8.41 -14.48
N LEU A 269 -1.28 -8.19 -13.20
CA LEU A 269 -1.85 -9.21 -12.31
C LEU A 269 -3.14 -9.82 -12.90
N ASN A 270 -4.05 -9.00 -13.41
CA ASN A 270 -5.26 -9.48 -14.08
C ASN A 270 -4.92 -10.38 -15.28
N THR A 271 -3.98 -9.98 -16.14
CA THR A 271 -3.58 -10.80 -17.31
C THR A 271 -2.88 -12.11 -16.95
N LEU A 272 -2.35 -12.27 -15.73
CA LEU A 272 -1.67 -13.51 -15.33
C LEU A 272 -2.58 -14.74 -15.27
N GLY A 273 -3.90 -14.56 -15.25
CA GLY A 273 -4.75 -15.73 -15.45
C GLY A 273 -4.96 -16.61 -14.22
N TRP A 274 -4.52 -16.20 -13.03
CA TRP A 274 -4.53 -17.09 -11.87
C TRP A 274 -5.94 -17.56 -11.50
N ASP A 275 -6.10 -18.87 -11.37
CA ASP A 275 -7.29 -19.51 -10.85
C ASP A 275 -7.39 -19.35 -9.34
N VAL A 276 -6.27 -19.31 -8.63
CA VAL A 276 -6.22 -19.16 -7.17
C VAL A 276 -5.06 -18.23 -6.79
N GLY A 277 -5.36 -17.20 -6.02
CA GLY A 277 -4.38 -16.32 -5.39
C GLY A 277 -4.11 -16.74 -3.96
N LEU A 278 -2.83 -16.90 -3.61
CA LEU A 278 -2.40 -17.24 -2.26
C LEU A 278 -2.04 -15.97 -1.48
N ALA A 279 -2.59 -15.84 -0.27
CA ALA A 279 -2.26 -14.79 0.68
C ALA A 279 -1.89 -15.36 2.05
N PRO A 280 -0.90 -16.27 2.14
CA PRO A 280 -0.34 -16.65 3.43
C PRO A 280 0.30 -15.45 4.11
N LEU A 281 0.25 -15.48 5.43
CA LEU A 281 0.85 -14.52 6.33
C LEU A 281 1.15 -15.21 7.66
N VAL A 282 2.39 -15.08 8.15
CA VAL A 282 2.80 -15.63 9.46
C VAL A 282 2.05 -14.91 10.59
N ASP A 283 1.55 -15.65 11.58
CA ASP A 283 0.87 -15.08 12.74
C ASP A 283 1.87 -14.51 13.75
N GLU A 284 2.30 -13.27 13.50
CA GLU A 284 3.18 -12.53 14.38
C GLU A 284 2.75 -11.07 14.53
N LYS A 285 3.19 -10.41 15.61
CA LYS A 285 2.78 -9.04 15.95
C LYS A 285 3.00 -8.04 14.80
N PHE A 286 4.12 -8.17 14.08
CA PHE A 286 4.42 -7.30 12.94
C PHE A 286 3.40 -7.50 11.82
N ASN A 287 3.11 -8.75 11.46
CA ASN A 287 2.16 -9.10 10.42
C ASN A 287 0.71 -8.77 10.77
N LEU A 288 0.31 -8.87 12.03
CA LEU A 288 -1.03 -8.47 12.50
C LEU A 288 -1.30 -6.96 12.30
N CYS A 289 -0.26 -6.13 12.15
CA CYS A 289 -0.40 -4.71 11.83
C CYS A 289 -0.72 -4.44 10.35
N LYS A 290 -0.45 -5.39 9.45
CA LYS A 290 -0.55 -5.20 7.99
C LYS A 290 -2.00 -5.08 7.52
N ALA A 291 -2.22 -4.31 6.46
CA ALA A 291 -3.48 -4.34 5.74
C ALA A 291 -3.60 -5.57 4.82
N PRO A 292 -4.83 -5.99 4.50
CA PRO A 292 -5.11 -7.11 3.61
C PRO A 292 -4.97 -6.74 2.13
N THR A 293 -3.89 -6.07 1.73
CA THR A 293 -3.72 -5.53 0.36
C THR A 293 -3.79 -6.63 -0.70
N LYS A 294 -3.19 -7.79 -0.44
CA LYS A 294 -3.25 -8.94 -1.36
C LYS A 294 -4.69 -9.34 -1.68
N PHE A 295 -5.56 -9.39 -0.68
CA PHE A 295 -6.97 -9.71 -0.88
C PHE A 295 -7.66 -8.67 -1.77
N VAL A 296 -7.44 -7.37 -1.52
CA VAL A 296 -8.05 -6.28 -2.29
C VAL A 296 -7.58 -6.29 -3.75
N GLU A 297 -6.28 -6.46 -3.96
CA GLU A 297 -5.63 -6.48 -5.28
C GLU A 297 -6.01 -7.74 -6.09
N TYR A 298 -6.03 -8.92 -5.47
CA TYR A 298 -6.51 -10.16 -6.11
C TYR A 298 -7.98 -10.07 -6.48
N THR A 299 -8.82 -9.54 -5.58
CA THR A 299 -10.24 -9.33 -5.85
C THR A 299 -10.42 -8.39 -7.05
N ALA A 300 -9.66 -7.29 -7.12
CA ALA A 300 -9.73 -6.36 -8.26
C ALA A 300 -9.32 -7.05 -9.56
N ALA A 301 -8.32 -7.93 -9.51
CA ALA A 301 -7.89 -8.75 -10.64
C ALA A 301 -8.82 -9.93 -10.98
N GLY A 302 -9.88 -10.15 -10.22
CA GLY A 302 -10.83 -11.26 -10.42
C GLY A 302 -10.29 -12.62 -10.00
N ILE A 303 -9.38 -12.66 -9.03
CA ILE A 303 -8.69 -13.86 -8.54
C ILE A 303 -9.28 -14.24 -7.17
N PRO A 304 -9.82 -15.46 -6.97
CA PRO A 304 -10.29 -15.91 -5.67
C PRO A 304 -9.10 -16.17 -4.73
N VAL A 305 -9.31 -15.95 -3.43
CA VAL A 305 -8.22 -15.88 -2.44
C VAL A 305 -8.30 -17.02 -1.44
N ILE A 306 -7.15 -17.66 -1.19
CA ILE A 306 -6.91 -18.48 0.01
C ILE A 306 -5.91 -17.73 0.88
N ALA A 307 -6.22 -17.53 2.15
CA ALA A 307 -5.39 -16.74 3.07
C ALA A 307 -5.18 -17.47 4.41
N SER A 308 -4.16 -17.03 5.16
CA SER A 308 -3.99 -17.51 6.54
C SER A 308 -5.21 -17.15 7.40
N ASP A 309 -5.63 -18.07 8.25
CA ASP A 309 -6.69 -17.85 9.24
C ASP A 309 -6.17 -17.08 10.45
N ILE A 310 -5.97 -15.77 10.25
CA ILE A 310 -5.49 -14.82 11.26
C ILE A 310 -6.34 -13.54 11.24
N GLN A 311 -6.15 -12.68 12.25
CA GLN A 311 -6.97 -11.48 12.43
C GLN A 311 -7.01 -10.54 11.20
N VAL A 312 -5.93 -10.48 10.40
CA VAL A 312 -5.86 -9.66 9.18
C VAL A 312 -6.92 -10.08 8.15
N TYR A 313 -7.23 -11.38 8.07
CA TYR A 313 -8.12 -11.95 7.07
C TYR A 313 -9.46 -12.45 7.62
N SER A 314 -9.62 -12.54 8.94
CA SER A 314 -10.87 -13.00 9.58
C SER A 314 -12.15 -12.29 9.08
N PRO A 315 -12.15 -10.98 8.71
CA PRO A 315 -13.34 -10.34 8.16
C PRO A 315 -13.83 -10.90 6.81
N PHE A 316 -13.03 -11.71 6.11
CA PHE A 316 -13.33 -12.23 4.78
C PHE A 316 -13.93 -13.65 4.78
N ALA A 317 -13.81 -14.38 5.89
CA ALA A 317 -14.37 -15.73 6.03
C ALA A 317 -15.89 -15.73 5.87
N ILE A 318 -16.58 -14.81 6.55
CA ILE A 318 -18.03 -14.59 6.44
C ILE A 318 -18.18 -13.19 5.84
N PRO A 319 -18.11 -13.08 4.51
CA PRO A 319 -19.21 -13.49 3.62
C PRO A 319 -18.82 -14.54 2.55
N GLY A 320 -17.80 -15.37 2.80
CA GLY A 320 -17.27 -16.30 1.80
C GLY A 320 -16.47 -15.60 0.71
N CYS A 321 -15.78 -14.50 1.05
CA CYS A 321 -14.92 -13.77 0.12
C CYS A 321 -13.55 -14.44 -0.06
N ALA A 322 -13.09 -15.17 0.95
CA ALA A 322 -11.84 -15.92 0.94
C ALA A 322 -12.02 -17.26 1.67
N VAL A 323 -11.18 -18.24 1.33
CA VAL A 323 -11.01 -19.45 2.15
C VAL A 323 -9.86 -19.19 3.12
N LEU A 324 -10.13 -19.29 4.42
CA LEU A 324 -9.10 -19.14 5.45
C LEU A 324 -8.62 -20.51 5.92
N VAL A 325 -7.31 -20.67 6.04
CA VAL A 325 -6.67 -21.94 6.44
C VAL A 325 -5.57 -21.68 7.46
N GLN A 326 -5.37 -22.62 8.38
CA GLN A 326 -4.20 -22.62 9.25
C GLN A 326 -3.08 -23.39 8.56
N ASP A 327 -3.32 -24.67 8.28
CA ASP A 327 -2.34 -25.58 7.67
C ASP A 327 -2.91 -26.35 6.45
N GLU A 328 -4.21 -26.28 6.22
CA GLU A 328 -4.96 -27.06 5.22
C GLU A 328 -4.85 -26.53 3.78
N TRP A 329 -3.72 -25.93 3.45
CA TRP A 329 -3.45 -25.31 2.15
C TRP A 329 -3.68 -26.24 0.98
N TYR A 330 -3.15 -27.48 1.04
CA TYR A 330 -3.31 -28.49 -0.01
C TYR A 330 -4.79 -28.70 -0.36
N SER A 331 -5.62 -29.02 0.64
CA SER A 331 -7.04 -29.32 0.42
C SER A 331 -7.84 -28.11 -0.03
N ALA A 332 -7.53 -26.93 0.50
CA ALA A 332 -8.21 -25.69 0.10
C ALA A 332 -7.91 -25.33 -1.37
N ILE A 333 -6.64 -25.45 -1.78
CA ILE A 333 -6.23 -25.21 -3.17
C ILE A 333 -6.88 -26.25 -4.09
N ASP A 334 -6.77 -27.54 -3.76
CA ASP A 334 -7.32 -28.62 -4.57
C ASP A 334 -8.84 -28.50 -4.76
N ALA A 335 -9.58 -28.17 -3.70
CA ALA A 335 -11.01 -27.93 -3.76
C ALA A 335 -11.35 -26.76 -4.69
N LEU A 336 -10.64 -25.63 -4.57
CA LEU A 336 -10.89 -24.47 -5.42
C LEU A 336 -10.54 -24.70 -6.87
N LEU A 337 -9.48 -25.46 -7.18
CA LEU A 337 -9.13 -25.78 -8.56
C LEU A 337 -10.21 -26.64 -9.24
N LYS A 338 -10.85 -27.55 -8.49
CA LYS A 338 -11.89 -28.46 -9.00
C LYS A 338 -13.27 -27.83 -9.16
N ASP A 339 -13.55 -26.72 -8.48
CA ASP A 339 -14.87 -26.08 -8.50
C ASP A 339 -14.82 -24.64 -9.02
N SER A 340 -15.04 -24.47 -10.33
CA SER A 340 -15.09 -23.15 -10.97
C SER A 340 -16.30 -22.31 -10.54
N GLY A 341 -17.40 -22.97 -10.11
CA GLY A 341 -18.58 -22.29 -9.58
C GLY A 341 -18.29 -21.65 -8.23
N LEU A 342 -17.60 -22.38 -7.35
CA LEU A 342 -17.11 -21.85 -6.07
C LEU A 342 -16.18 -20.66 -6.30
N ARG A 343 -15.19 -20.78 -7.20
CA ARG A 343 -14.28 -19.67 -7.54
C ARG A 343 -15.04 -18.42 -8.00
N ALA A 344 -16.00 -18.58 -8.92
CA ALA A 344 -16.81 -17.48 -9.42
C ALA A 344 -17.65 -16.82 -8.31
N SER A 345 -18.24 -17.63 -7.42
CA SER A 345 -19.04 -17.12 -6.29
C SER A 345 -18.20 -16.34 -5.29
N MET A 346 -16.98 -16.82 -4.97
CA MET A 346 -16.06 -16.13 -4.08
C MET A 346 -15.63 -14.77 -4.64
N VAL A 347 -15.24 -14.72 -5.92
CA VAL A 347 -14.86 -13.46 -6.57
C VAL A 347 -16.02 -12.46 -6.56
N LYS A 348 -17.26 -12.93 -6.83
CA LYS A 348 -18.45 -12.09 -6.75
C LYS A 348 -18.65 -11.52 -5.34
N ASN A 349 -18.61 -12.35 -4.31
CA ASN A 349 -18.80 -11.91 -2.93
C ASN A 349 -17.68 -10.94 -2.51
N ALA A 350 -16.43 -11.25 -2.86
CA ALA A 350 -15.28 -10.39 -2.59
C ALA A 350 -15.41 -9.03 -3.30
N HIS A 351 -15.87 -9.02 -4.56
CA HIS A 351 -16.13 -7.77 -5.29
C HIS A 351 -17.16 -6.90 -4.56
N GLU A 352 -18.32 -7.46 -4.19
CA GLU A 352 -19.37 -6.73 -3.46
C GLU A 352 -18.85 -6.17 -2.12
N TYR A 353 -18.07 -6.97 -1.39
CA TYR A 353 -17.42 -6.56 -0.15
C TYR A 353 -16.43 -5.41 -0.37
N CYS A 354 -15.55 -5.52 -1.39
CA CYS A 354 -14.54 -4.52 -1.69
C CYS A 354 -15.13 -3.20 -2.18
N VAL A 355 -16.20 -3.22 -2.97
CA VAL A 355 -16.93 -1.99 -3.35
C VAL A 355 -17.44 -1.24 -2.12
N SER A 356 -17.96 -1.98 -1.13
CA SER A 356 -18.56 -1.38 0.06
C SER A 356 -17.52 -0.87 1.08
N ASN A 357 -16.42 -1.62 1.23
CA ASN A 357 -15.47 -1.41 2.35
C ASN A 357 -14.12 -0.83 1.92
N PHE A 358 -13.75 -0.94 0.65
CA PHE A 358 -12.45 -0.54 0.14
C PHE A 358 -12.52 0.42 -1.07
N SER A 359 -13.68 0.93 -1.46
CA SER A 359 -13.76 1.80 -2.66
C SER A 359 -12.84 3.02 -2.58
N GLU A 360 -12.34 3.46 -3.74
CA GLU A 360 -11.55 4.69 -3.85
C GLU A 360 -12.30 5.90 -3.27
N LYS A 361 -13.61 5.99 -3.51
CA LYS A 361 -14.47 7.05 -2.95
C LYS A 361 -14.48 7.05 -1.42
N ARG A 362 -14.51 5.88 -0.78
CA ARG A 362 -14.45 5.78 0.67
C ARG A 362 -13.13 6.32 1.22
N LEU A 363 -12.01 5.97 0.59
CA LEU A 363 -10.69 6.51 0.97
C LEU A 363 -10.61 8.03 0.74
N GLN A 364 -11.16 8.53 -0.38
CA GLN A 364 -11.26 9.96 -0.65
C GLN A 364 -12.05 10.70 0.45
N ASP A 365 -13.22 10.18 0.82
CA ASP A 365 -14.06 10.77 1.88
C ASP A 365 -13.35 10.75 3.24
N GLN A 366 -12.71 9.63 3.57
CA GLN A 366 -11.90 9.49 4.78
C GLN A 366 -10.82 10.57 4.87
N LEU A 367 -10.08 10.78 3.78
CA LEU A 367 -9.01 11.77 3.71
C LEU A 367 -9.56 13.19 3.81
N VAL A 368 -10.70 13.49 3.18
CA VAL A 368 -11.37 14.79 3.32
C VAL A 368 -11.83 15.03 4.75
N THR A 369 -12.43 14.03 5.41
CA THR A 369 -12.83 14.12 6.83
C THR A 369 -11.62 14.36 7.73
N LEU A 370 -10.52 13.63 7.52
CA LEU A 370 -9.28 13.81 8.27
C LEU A 370 -8.72 15.23 8.09
N ILE A 371 -8.66 15.71 6.85
CA ILE A 371 -8.16 17.04 6.51
C ILE A 371 -9.01 18.12 7.16
N ASN A 372 -10.33 18.06 6.98
CA ASN A 372 -11.27 19.05 7.52
C ASN A 372 -11.36 19.02 9.04
N GLY A 373 -11.04 17.90 9.70
CA GLY A 373 -10.99 17.82 11.16
C GLY A 373 -9.78 18.51 11.79
N LEU A 374 -8.78 18.91 10.99
CA LEU A 374 -7.53 19.51 11.45
C LEU A 374 -7.39 21.00 11.12
N ILE A 375 -8.24 21.53 10.24
CA ILE A 375 -8.30 22.95 9.84
C ILE A 375 -9.56 23.60 10.40
#